data_AF-A0A953AZF4-F1
#
_entry.id   AF-A0A953AZF4-F1
#
_cell.length_a   1.000
_cell.length_b   1.000
_cell.length_c   1.000
_cell.angle_alpha   90.00
_cell.angle_beta   90.00
_cell.angle_gamma   90.00
#
_symmetry.space_group_name_H-M   'P 1'
#
loop_
_entity.id
_entity.type
_entity.pdbx_description
1 polymer ?
#
loop_
_entity_poly.entity_id
_entity_poly.type
_entity_poly.pdbx_seq_one_letter_code
_entity_poly.pdbx_strand_id
1 'polypeptide(L)'
;MEVLRRLARRQGMHAYVLPGPEPGASIGVFRPFPTRPDGLPPLVLLGPDRNLASFTARLDSQRAGTVESRSLSITDKTVQRATAQVRDLELLGAAAAAGTTQPTTRLTPPGRDGAVDAAQAATAALERQSYAFEASGSLLGDCYGAVLAPYRVLSVRGVNGRQSGDYVIKSVTHRLTRSAYEQSFSLLRNARSEGSDADALGALAAGIF
;
A
#
# COMPACT_ATOMS: atom_id res chain seq x y z
N MET A 1 12.13 -4.99 -18.93
CA MET A 1 11.61 -4.56 -17.60
C MET A 1 11.77 -5.60 -16.48
N GLU A 2 11.87 -6.90 -16.76
CA GLU A 2 11.94 -7.90 -15.69
C GLU A 2 13.17 -7.79 -14.78
N VAL A 3 14.35 -7.49 -15.35
CA VAL A 3 15.59 -7.33 -14.58
C VAL A 3 15.49 -6.17 -13.59
N LEU A 4 15.01 -5.01 -14.05
CA LEU A 4 14.80 -3.84 -13.18
C LEU A 4 13.80 -4.13 -12.06
N ARG A 5 12.70 -4.83 -12.37
CA ARG A 5 11.72 -5.23 -11.35
C ARG A 5 12.31 -6.22 -10.35
N ARG A 6 13.18 -7.14 -10.80
CA ARG A 6 13.88 -8.09 -9.93
C ARG A 6 14.86 -7.37 -9.01
N LEU A 7 15.59 -6.39 -9.53
CA LEU A 7 16.50 -5.55 -8.76
C LEU A 7 15.74 -4.71 -7.73
N ALA A 8 14.65 -4.06 -8.14
CA ALA A 8 13.79 -3.26 -7.27
C ALA A 8 13.27 -4.11 -6.10
N ARG A 9 12.73 -5.30 -6.40
CA ARG A 9 12.21 -6.23 -5.39
C ARG A 9 13.27 -6.64 -4.37
N ARG A 10 14.52 -6.83 -4.78
CA ARG A 10 15.62 -7.18 -3.88
C ARG A 10 15.93 -6.06 -2.88
N GLN A 11 15.76 -4.81 -3.30
CA GLN A 11 16.14 -3.64 -2.52
C GLN A 11 14.98 -2.96 -1.76
N GLY A 12 13.75 -3.46 -1.87
CA GLY A 12 12.57 -2.81 -1.27
C GLY A 12 12.13 -1.58 -2.07
N MET A 13 12.33 -1.61 -3.39
CA MET A 13 11.96 -0.53 -4.28
C MET A 13 10.98 -1.03 -5.34
N HIS A 14 10.26 -0.09 -5.93
CA HIS A 14 9.33 -0.36 -7.02
C HIS A 14 9.83 0.31 -8.31
N ALA A 15 9.94 -0.51 -9.37
CA ALA A 15 10.30 -0.05 -10.71
C ALA A 15 9.03 0.08 -11.57
N TYR A 16 8.67 1.30 -11.92
CA TYR A 16 7.51 1.62 -12.76
C TYR A 16 7.80 2.79 -13.70
N VAL A 17 6.86 3.06 -14.61
CA VAL A 17 6.98 4.13 -15.60
C VAL A 17 5.84 5.11 -15.39
N LEU A 18 6.17 6.40 -15.33
CA LEU A 18 5.21 7.49 -15.31
C LEU A 18 5.21 8.21 -16.67
N PRO A 19 4.08 8.78 -17.10
CA PRO A 19 4.05 9.66 -18.26
C PRO A 19 4.96 10.88 -17.99
N GLY A 20 5.77 11.25 -18.98
CA GLY A 20 6.58 12.47 -18.92
C GLY A 20 5.74 13.73 -19.12
N PRO A 21 6.33 14.92 -18.92
CA PRO A 21 5.66 16.20 -19.14
C PRO A 21 5.31 16.45 -20.61
N GLU A 22 6.05 15.82 -21.53
CA GLU A 22 5.85 15.93 -22.97
C GLU A 22 5.27 14.63 -23.55
N PRO A 23 4.40 14.71 -24.58
CA PRO A 23 3.91 13.54 -25.30
C PRO A 23 5.07 12.71 -25.86
N GLY A 24 5.08 11.41 -25.56
CA GLY A 24 6.13 10.48 -25.99
C GLY A 24 7.33 10.39 -25.03
N ALA A 25 7.44 11.27 -24.04
CA ALA A 25 8.40 11.12 -22.96
C ALA A 25 7.86 10.17 -21.88
N SER A 26 8.72 9.30 -21.35
CA SER A 26 8.39 8.38 -20.27
C SER A 26 9.47 8.44 -19.19
N ILE A 27 9.05 8.56 -17.94
CA ILE A 27 9.97 8.64 -16.81
C ILE A 27 10.00 7.27 -16.13
N GLY A 28 11.16 6.62 -16.19
CA GLY A 28 11.43 5.42 -15.40
C GLY A 28 11.67 5.80 -13.95
N VAL A 29 10.83 5.30 -13.04
CA VAL A 29 10.90 5.60 -11.62
C VAL A 29 11.33 4.36 -10.86
N PHE A 30 12.30 4.54 -9.96
CA PHE A 30 12.83 3.51 -9.08
C PHE A 30 12.87 4.05 -7.65
N ARG A 31 11.76 3.91 -6.93
CA ARG A 31 11.58 4.47 -5.58
C ARG A 31 10.64 3.60 -4.74
N PRO A 32 10.69 3.68 -3.39
CA PRO A 32 9.67 3.08 -2.53
C PRO A 32 8.31 3.75 -2.75
N PHE A 33 7.22 3.12 -2.30
CA PHE A 33 5.92 3.78 -2.39
C PHE A 33 5.84 4.97 -1.43
N PRO A 34 5.26 6.10 -1.86
CA PRO A 34 5.04 7.22 -0.97
C PRO A 34 4.07 6.82 0.14
N THR A 35 4.31 7.33 1.34
CA THR A 35 3.48 7.09 2.53
C THR A 35 2.58 8.28 2.88
N ARG A 36 2.85 9.46 2.30
CA ARG A 36 2.13 10.71 2.58
C ARG A 36 1.15 11.08 1.48
N PRO A 37 -0.03 11.61 1.81
CA PRO A 37 -1.03 12.05 0.84
C PRO A 37 -0.50 13.19 -0.03
N ASP A 38 -0.75 13.09 -1.33
CA ASP A 38 -0.22 13.98 -2.36
C ASP A 38 -1.20 15.11 -2.75
N GLY A 39 -2.07 15.49 -1.80
CA GLY A 39 -3.08 16.55 -1.99
C GLY A 39 -4.23 16.21 -2.96
N LEU A 40 -4.36 14.95 -3.38
CA LEU A 40 -5.49 14.50 -4.18
C LEU A 40 -6.82 14.61 -3.41
N PRO A 41 -7.94 14.96 -4.09
CA PRO A 41 -9.25 14.97 -3.46
C PRO A 41 -9.56 13.58 -2.87
N PRO A 42 -10.12 13.52 -1.63
CA PRO A 42 -10.39 12.25 -0.97
C PRO A 42 -11.48 11.48 -1.70
N LEU A 43 -11.41 10.15 -1.67
CA LEU A 43 -12.47 9.29 -2.18
C LEU A 43 -13.54 9.11 -1.10
N VAL A 44 -14.77 9.48 -1.39
CA VAL A 44 -15.89 9.52 -0.46
C VAL A 44 -16.99 8.57 -0.93
N LEU A 45 -17.33 7.61 -0.07
CA LEU A 45 -18.34 6.58 -0.39
C LEU A 45 -19.77 7.00 -0.04
N LEU A 46 -19.96 7.81 1.00
CA LEU A 46 -21.27 8.24 1.49
C LEU A 46 -21.30 9.74 1.76
N GLY A 47 -22.48 10.33 1.64
CA GLY A 47 -22.73 11.74 1.90
C GLY A 47 -22.96 12.55 0.63
N PRO A 48 -23.10 13.88 0.76
CA PRO A 48 -23.32 14.79 -0.36
C PRO A 48 -22.15 14.81 -1.34
N ASP A 49 -20.93 14.60 -0.85
CA ASP A 49 -19.70 14.63 -1.65
C ASP A 49 -19.30 13.25 -2.23
N ARG A 50 -20.27 12.34 -2.39
CA ARG A 50 -20.00 10.97 -2.88
C ARG A 50 -19.39 11.00 -4.29
N ASN A 51 -18.19 10.43 -4.42
CA ASN A 51 -17.51 10.31 -5.71
C ASN A 51 -17.23 8.85 -6.11
N LEU A 52 -17.53 7.88 -5.25
CA LEU A 52 -17.40 6.46 -5.52
C LEU A 52 -18.72 5.86 -6.03
N ALA A 53 -18.64 5.10 -7.12
CA ALA A 53 -19.75 4.26 -7.60
C ALA A 53 -19.74 2.89 -6.91
N SER A 54 -18.56 2.28 -6.78
CA SER A 54 -18.40 1.00 -6.10
C SER A 54 -17.09 0.98 -5.31
N PHE A 55 -17.10 0.30 -4.16
CA PHE A 55 -15.92 0.10 -3.34
C PHE A 55 -15.98 -1.27 -2.67
N THR A 56 -14.96 -2.08 -2.87
CA THR A 56 -14.80 -3.38 -2.24
C THR A 56 -13.42 -3.44 -1.61
N ALA A 57 -13.36 -3.55 -0.29
CA ALA A 57 -12.13 -3.77 0.44
C ALA A 57 -12.00 -5.24 0.83
N ARG A 58 -10.79 -5.79 0.68
CA ARG A 58 -10.40 -7.13 1.14
C ARG A 58 -9.19 -7.01 2.05
N LEU A 59 -9.23 -7.75 3.15
CA LEU A 59 -8.13 -7.89 4.08
C LEU A 59 -7.61 -9.33 4.00
N ASP A 60 -6.35 -9.49 3.61
CA ASP A 60 -5.65 -10.76 3.69
C ASP A 60 -4.85 -10.82 5.01
N SER A 61 -5.45 -11.42 6.04
CA SER A 61 -4.82 -11.55 7.36
C SER A 61 -3.62 -12.51 7.38
N GLN A 62 -3.47 -13.38 6.38
CA GLN A 62 -2.35 -14.32 6.28
C GLN A 62 -1.11 -13.69 5.63
N ARG A 63 -1.26 -12.51 5.04
CA ARG A 63 -0.17 -11.79 4.37
C ARG A 63 0.74 -11.07 5.36
N ALA A 64 0.17 -10.57 6.45
CA ALA A 64 0.88 -9.78 7.43
C ALA A 64 1.57 -10.69 8.47
N GLY A 65 2.90 -10.67 8.48
CA GLY A 65 3.70 -11.57 9.32
C GLY A 65 5.13 -11.09 9.51
N THR A 66 5.94 -11.94 10.15
CA THR A 66 7.38 -11.75 10.32
C THR A 66 8.11 -12.37 9.14
N VAL A 67 9.16 -11.72 8.66
CA VAL A 67 9.97 -12.27 7.57
C VAL A 67 11.36 -12.60 8.07
N GLU A 68 11.77 -13.85 7.86
CA GLU A 68 13.13 -14.31 8.13
C GLU A 68 13.85 -14.56 6.79
N SER A 69 15.07 -14.06 6.72
CA SER A 69 15.97 -14.20 5.59
C SER A 69 17.25 -14.91 6.01
N ARG A 70 17.72 -15.79 5.14
CA ARG A 70 18.97 -16.52 5.30
C ARG A 70 19.81 -16.35 4.03
N SER A 71 21.07 -15.98 4.20
CA SER A 71 22.04 -15.94 3.12
C SER A 71 23.30 -16.69 3.52
N LEU A 72 23.98 -17.25 2.53
CA LEU A 72 25.29 -17.87 2.73
C LEU A 72 26.36 -16.89 2.28
N SER A 73 27.29 -16.54 3.17
CA SER A 73 28.49 -15.82 2.78
C SER A 73 29.41 -16.75 2.00
N ILE A 74 29.79 -16.38 0.78
CA ILE A 74 30.70 -17.19 -0.05
C ILE A 74 32.12 -17.18 0.54
N THR A 75 32.53 -16.07 1.14
CA THR A 75 33.87 -15.87 1.69
C THR A 75 34.11 -16.72 2.94
N ASP A 76 33.19 -16.64 3.91
CA ASP A 76 33.37 -17.27 5.23
C ASP A 76 32.56 -18.56 5.39
N LYS A 77 31.74 -18.92 4.39
CA LYS A 77 30.80 -20.06 4.43
C LYS A 77 29.84 -20.04 5.62
N THR A 78 29.68 -18.89 6.26
CA THR A 78 28.78 -18.67 7.39
C THR A 78 27.36 -18.37 6.91
N VAL A 79 26.37 -18.81 7.68
CA VAL A 79 24.96 -18.50 7.42
C VAL A 79 24.61 -17.21 8.15
N GLN A 80 24.34 -16.15 7.38
CA GLN A 80 23.80 -14.92 7.92
C GLN A 80 22.27 -15.02 7.98
N ARG A 81 21.71 -14.67 9.14
CA ARG A 81 20.26 -14.65 9.39
C ARG A 81 19.84 -13.24 9.75
N ALA A 82 18.76 -12.77 9.16
CA ALA A 82 18.12 -11.53 9.55
C ALA A 82 16.61 -11.70 9.62
N THR A 83 15.99 -10.99 10.57
CA THR A 83 14.55 -10.98 10.77
C THR A 83 14.07 -9.55 10.71
N ALA A 84 13.04 -9.28 9.91
CA ALA A 84 12.39 -7.97 9.82
C ALA A 84 10.96 -8.05 10.34
N GLN A 85 10.51 -7.02 11.05
CA GLN A 85 9.15 -6.94 11.61
C GLN A 85 8.41 -5.69 11.13
N VAL A 86 7.07 -5.75 11.06
CA VAL A 86 6.22 -4.66 10.52
C VAL A 86 6.42 -3.32 11.24
N ARG A 87 6.93 -3.34 12.48
CA ARG A 87 7.28 -2.13 13.25
C ARG A 87 8.43 -1.33 12.65
N ASP A 88 9.25 -1.95 11.82
CA ASP A 88 10.43 -1.32 11.19
C ASP A 88 10.06 -0.57 9.89
N LEU A 89 8.78 -0.55 9.50
CA LEU A 89 8.30 0.03 8.24
C LEU A 89 7.53 1.33 8.43
N GLU A 90 7.59 2.21 7.43
CA GLU A 90 6.72 3.38 7.35
C GLU A 90 5.28 2.94 7.00
N LEU A 91 4.31 3.35 7.81
CA LEU A 91 2.92 2.92 7.71
C LEU A 91 2.05 4.02 7.07
N LEU A 92 1.11 3.62 6.20
CA LEU A 92 0.07 4.49 5.62
C LEU A 92 -1.04 4.86 6.64
N GLY A 93 -0.75 4.83 7.95
CA GLY A 93 -1.72 5.07 9.01
C GLY A 93 -1.19 4.73 10.40
N ALA A 94 -2.05 4.91 11.41
CA ALA A 94 -1.66 4.86 12.83
C ALA A 94 -1.17 3.48 13.33
N ALA A 95 -1.71 2.39 12.79
CA ALA A 95 -1.35 1.04 13.23
C ALA A 95 -1.09 0.09 12.06
N ALA A 96 -0.22 -0.90 12.26
CA ALA A 96 0.05 -1.93 11.27
C ALA A 96 -1.21 -2.72 10.89
N ALA A 97 -1.29 -3.16 9.62
CA ALA A 97 -2.37 -4.04 9.16
C ALA A 97 -2.34 -5.44 9.80
N ALA A 98 -1.19 -5.86 10.34
CA ALA A 98 -1.03 -7.13 11.04
C ALA A 98 -1.90 -7.19 12.31
N GLY A 99 -2.68 -8.27 12.45
CA GLY A 99 -3.37 -8.60 13.69
C GLY A 99 -2.38 -8.98 14.80
N THR A 100 -2.73 -8.72 16.05
CA THR A 100 -1.91 -9.02 17.24
C THR A 100 -1.79 -10.52 17.56
N THR A 101 -2.53 -11.38 16.86
CA THR A 101 -2.62 -12.81 17.13
C THR A 101 -1.67 -13.59 16.21
N GLN A 102 -0.48 -13.90 16.75
CA GLN A 102 0.56 -14.76 16.16
C GLN A 102 0.99 -14.42 14.72
N PRO A 103 2.08 -13.66 14.53
CA PRO A 103 2.62 -13.40 13.20
C PRO A 103 3.06 -14.73 12.57
N THR A 104 2.59 -14.99 11.35
CA THR A 104 3.14 -16.11 10.55
C THR A 104 4.55 -15.75 10.12
N THR A 105 5.52 -16.63 10.39
CA THR A 105 6.89 -16.43 9.93
C THR A 105 7.03 -16.96 8.51
N ARG A 106 7.29 -16.08 7.54
CA ARG A 106 7.63 -16.47 6.17
C ARG A 106 9.14 -16.46 5.98
N LEU A 107 9.65 -17.57 5.47
CA LEU A 107 11.03 -17.71 5.03
C LEU A 107 11.16 -17.21 3.60
N THR A 108 12.14 -16.33 3.36
CA THR A 108 12.49 -15.91 2.01
C THR A 108 13.39 -16.96 1.32
N PRO A 109 13.38 -17.04 -0.02
CA PRO A 109 14.31 -17.89 -0.74
C PRO A 109 15.76 -17.55 -0.37
N PRO A 110 16.64 -18.54 -0.14
CA PRO A 110 18.00 -18.29 0.31
C PRO A 110 18.76 -17.46 -0.73
N GLY A 111 19.41 -16.38 -0.26
CA GLY A 111 20.28 -15.56 -1.09
C GLY A 111 21.53 -16.35 -1.49
N ARG A 112 21.81 -16.43 -2.81
CA ARG A 112 22.89 -17.27 -3.33
C ARG A 112 24.29 -16.63 -3.30
N ASP A 113 24.39 -15.30 -3.28
CA ASP A 113 25.65 -14.67 -3.74
C ASP A 113 26.20 -13.55 -2.84
N GLY A 114 25.69 -13.34 -1.62
CA GLY A 114 26.15 -12.25 -0.71
C GLY A 114 25.96 -10.82 -1.24
N ALA A 115 25.54 -10.64 -2.50
CA ALA A 115 25.37 -9.33 -3.16
C ALA A 115 24.21 -8.49 -2.60
N VAL A 116 23.35 -9.08 -1.77
CA VAL A 116 22.28 -8.39 -1.06
C VAL A 116 22.34 -8.88 0.37
N ASP A 117 22.44 -7.94 1.32
CA ASP A 117 22.41 -8.22 2.74
C ASP A 117 21.12 -8.99 3.08
N ALA A 118 21.24 -10.05 3.90
CA ALA A 118 20.09 -10.80 4.41
C ALA A 118 19.07 -9.87 5.07
N ALA A 119 19.54 -8.81 5.75
CA ALA A 119 18.69 -7.81 6.39
C ALA A 119 17.85 -7.03 5.36
N GLN A 120 18.47 -6.50 4.31
CA GLN A 120 17.77 -5.78 3.24
C GLN A 120 16.74 -6.67 2.54
N ALA A 121 17.10 -7.93 2.29
CA ALA A 121 16.18 -8.90 1.68
C ALA A 121 14.98 -9.20 2.58
N ALA A 122 15.17 -9.27 3.90
CA ALA A 122 14.10 -9.44 4.88
C ALA A 122 13.16 -8.22 4.88
N THR A 123 13.70 -7.01 4.97
CA THR A 123 12.92 -5.76 4.96
C THR A 123 12.14 -5.59 3.66
N ALA A 124 12.76 -5.85 2.51
CA ALA A 124 12.10 -5.75 1.21
C ALA A 124 10.97 -6.77 1.03
N ALA A 125 11.12 -7.96 1.61
CA ALA A 125 10.07 -8.98 1.58
C ALA A 125 8.95 -8.69 2.57
N LEU A 126 9.29 -8.12 3.73
CA LEU A 126 8.34 -7.65 4.74
C LEU A 126 7.48 -6.50 4.19
N GLU A 127 8.09 -5.50 3.55
CA GLU A 127 7.36 -4.36 2.95
C GLU A 127 6.29 -4.86 1.97
N ARG A 128 6.64 -5.80 1.10
CA ARG A 128 5.70 -6.42 0.16
C ARG A 128 4.57 -7.19 0.83
N GLN A 129 4.84 -7.80 1.98
CA GLN A 129 3.86 -8.54 2.77
C GLN A 129 2.99 -7.62 3.63
N SER A 130 3.51 -6.44 3.99
CA SER A 130 2.81 -5.46 4.82
C SER A 130 1.53 -4.95 4.17
N TYR A 131 1.47 -4.89 2.83
CA TYR A 131 0.28 -4.54 2.05
C TYR A 131 -0.79 -5.64 2.09
N ALA A 132 -1.45 -5.78 3.24
CA ALA A 132 -2.48 -6.77 3.50
C ALA A 132 -3.89 -6.28 3.09
N PHE A 133 -4.12 -4.97 3.05
CA PHE A 133 -5.37 -4.39 2.58
C PHE A 133 -5.30 -4.12 1.08
N GLU A 134 -6.22 -4.70 0.32
CA GLU A 134 -6.43 -4.41 -1.09
C GLU A 134 -7.87 -3.94 -1.29
N ALA A 135 -8.04 -2.77 -1.88
CA ALA A 135 -9.36 -2.25 -2.21
C ALA A 135 -9.48 -2.04 -3.72
N SER A 136 -10.65 -2.27 -4.27
CA SER A 136 -10.96 -2.05 -5.68
C SER A 136 -12.29 -1.33 -5.81
N GLY A 137 -12.40 -0.45 -6.79
CA GLY A 137 -13.61 0.32 -6.99
C GLY A 137 -13.64 1.06 -8.31
N SER A 138 -14.74 1.77 -8.52
CA SER A 138 -14.97 2.65 -9.66
C SER A 138 -15.45 4.02 -9.20
N LEU A 139 -15.02 5.06 -9.92
CA LEU A 139 -15.45 6.44 -9.69
C LEU A 139 -16.68 6.79 -10.51
N LEU A 140 -17.43 7.76 -10.01
CA LEU A 140 -18.44 8.49 -10.75
C LEU A 140 -17.73 9.61 -11.53
N GLY A 141 -17.81 9.54 -12.87
CA GLY A 141 -17.03 10.41 -13.77
C GLY A 141 -17.20 11.91 -13.50
N ASP A 142 -18.41 12.35 -13.17
CA ASP A 142 -18.72 13.78 -13.00
C ASP A 142 -18.54 14.28 -11.56
N CYS A 143 -18.30 13.38 -10.60
CA CYS A 143 -18.22 13.72 -9.17
C CYS A 143 -16.78 13.83 -8.66
N TYR A 144 -15.78 13.44 -9.46
CA TYR A 144 -14.37 13.48 -9.07
C TYR A 144 -13.59 14.50 -9.90
N GLY A 145 -13.19 15.60 -9.25
CA GLY A 145 -12.55 16.75 -9.91
C GLY A 145 -11.08 16.57 -10.32
N ALA A 146 -10.54 15.35 -10.31
CA ALA A 146 -9.14 15.08 -10.63
C ALA A 146 -8.97 13.80 -11.45
N VAL A 147 -7.86 13.66 -12.17
CA VAL A 147 -7.49 12.41 -12.82
C VAL A 147 -6.63 11.59 -11.87
N LEU A 148 -7.09 10.38 -11.52
CA LEU A 148 -6.29 9.46 -10.72
C LEU A 148 -5.07 9.00 -11.53
N ALA A 149 -3.90 9.02 -10.88
CA ALA A 149 -2.66 8.48 -11.45
C ALA A 149 -2.09 7.42 -10.50
N PRO A 150 -1.51 6.32 -11.02
CA PRO A 150 -0.96 5.27 -10.17
C PRO A 150 0.22 5.78 -9.31
N TYR A 151 0.49 5.09 -8.21
CA TYR A 151 1.60 5.35 -7.29
C TYR A 151 1.54 6.68 -6.52
N ARG A 152 0.35 7.27 -6.43
CA ARG A 152 0.05 8.41 -5.54
C ARG A 152 -0.72 7.91 -4.33
N VAL A 153 -0.60 8.62 -3.22
CA VAL A 153 -1.38 8.36 -2.01
C VAL A 153 -2.60 9.27 -2.00
N LEU A 154 -3.75 8.69 -1.69
CA LEU A 154 -5.00 9.39 -1.48
C LEU A 154 -5.67 8.90 -0.21
N SER A 155 -6.53 9.73 0.37
CA SER A 155 -7.34 9.38 1.53
C SER A 155 -8.70 8.85 1.08
N VAL A 156 -9.11 7.68 1.58
CA VAL A 156 -10.44 7.11 1.38
C VAL A 156 -11.27 7.32 2.65
N ARG A 157 -12.48 7.85 2.48
CA ARG A 157 -13.50 8.04 3.51
C ARG A 157 -14.68 7.10 3.20
N GLY A 158 -14.72 5.97 3.90
CA GLY A 158 -15.77 4.95 3.78
C GLY A 158 -16.72 4.92 4.98
N VAL A 159 -17.62 3.92 5.01
CA VAL A 159 -18.61 3.71 6.09
C VAL A 159 -17.94 3.39 7.44
N ASN A 160 -16.87 2.60 7.42
CA ASN A 160 -16.24 2.09 8.64
C ASN A 160 -14.85 2.68 8.80
N GLY A 161 -14.57 3.28 9.96
CA GLY A 161 -13.26 3.83 10.30
C GLY A 161 -12.11 2.89 10.00
N ARG A 162 -12.28 1.56 10.20
CA ARG A 162 -11.22 0.56 9.93
C ARG A 162 -10.80 0.47 8.47
N GLN A 163 -11.70 0.78 7.53
CA GLN A 163 -11.43 0.80 6.09
C GLN A 163 -11.14 2.22 5.56
N SER A 164 -11.38 3.24 6.37
CA SER A 164 -11.06 4.63 6.05
C SER A 164 -9.59 4.95 6.32
N GLY A 165 -9.03 5.96 5.64
CA GLY A 165 -7.66 6.47 5.79
C GLY A 165 -6.86 6.41 4.50
N ASP A 166 -5.54 6.40 4.59
CA ASP A 166 -4.67 6.60 3.42
C ASP A 166 -4.36 5.29 2.68
N TYR A 167 -4.39 5.37 1.35
CA TYR A 167 -4.17 4.27 0.44
C TYR A 167 -3.23 4.70 -0.69
N VAL A 168 -2.33 3.81 -1.10
CA VAL A 168 -1.54 3.99 -2.31
C VAL A 168 -2.28 3.40 -3.51
N ILE A 169 -2.35 4.15 -4.61
CA ILE A 169 -2.96 3.66 -5.84
C ILE A 169 -2.00 2.67 -6.51
N LYS A 170 -2.43 1.41 -6.68
CA LYS A 170 -1.68 0.36 -7.36
C LYS A 170 -1.81 0.46 -8.88
N SER A 171 -3.03 0.67 -9.35
CA SER A 171 -3.34 0.75 -10.78
C SER A 171 -4.64 1.52 -11.01
N VAL A 172 -4.71 2.22 -12.13
CA VAL A 172 -5.91 2.91 -12.61
C VAL A 172 -6.16 2.48 -14.05
N THR A 173 -7.41 2.15 -14.35
CA THR A 173 -7.89 1.86 -15.70
C THR A 173 -8.87 2.95 -16.08
N HIS A 174 -8.50 3.74 -17.09
CA HIS A 174 -9.33 4.78 -17.66
C HIS A 174 -10.07 4.22 -18.87
N ARG A 175 -11.40 4.28 -18.85
CA ARG A 175 -12.24 3.86 -19.97
C ARG A 175 -12.96 5.08 -20.52
N LEU A 176 -12.56 5.50 -21.72
CA LEU A 176 -13.16 6.61 -22.44
C LEU A 176 -14.07 6.05 -23.51
N THR A 177 -15.36 6.36 -23.41
CA THR A 177 -16.35 6.10 -24.46
C THR A 177 -16.84 7.44 -25.01
N ARG A 178 -17.59 7.42 -26.12
CA ARG A 178 -18.14 8.66 -26.70
C ARG A 178 -19.07 9.42 -25.74
N SER A 179 -19.68 8.70 -24.79
CA SER A 179 -20.72 9.22 -23.90
C SER A 179 -20.31 9.27 -22.43
N ALA A 180 -19.26 8.56 -22.02
CA ALA A 180 -18.90 8.44 -20.61
C ALA A 180 -17.40 8.25 -20.39
N TYR A 181 -16.92 8.81 -19.30
CA TYR A 181 -15.59 8.60 -18.76
C TYR A 181 -15.67 7.84 -17.43
N GLU A 182 -15.11 6.63 -17.41
CA GLU A 182 -15.08 5.77 -16.23
C GLU A 182 -13.64 5.55 -15.77
N GLN A 183 -13.42 5.58 -14.47
CA GLN A 183 -12.13 5.28 -13.85
C GLN A 183 -12.31 4.14 -12.86
N SER A 184 -11.64 3.02 -13.10
CA SER A 184 -11.54 1.92 -12.15
C SER A 184 -10.16 1.91 -11.51
N PHE A 185 -10.09 1.68 -10.21
CA PHE A 185 -8.83 1.72 -9.49
C PHE A 185 -8.65 0.51 -8.57
N SER A 186 -7.38 0.20 -8.29
CA SER A 186 -6.98 -0.73 -7.24
C SER A 186 -6.04 0.00 -6.28
N LEU A 187 -6.30 -0.16 -4.99
CA LEU A 187 -5.60 0.46 -3.89
C LEU A 187 -4.91 -0.60 -3.04
N LEU A 188 -3.78 -0.22 -2.47
CA LEU A 188 -3.06 -1.02 -1.48
C LEU A 188 -2.88 -0.21 -0.21
N ARG A 189 -2.86 -0.91 0.92
CA ARG A 189 -2.59 -0.31 2.22
C ARG A 189 -1.93 -1.29 3.18
N ASN A 190 -0.95 -0.79 3.93
CA ASN A 190 -0.17 -1.54 4.92
C ASN A 190 -0.52 -1.20 6.38
N ALA A 191 -1.46 -0.27 6.58
CA ALA A 191 -1.92 0.16 7.89
C ALA A 191 -3.41 -0.12 8.09
N ARG A 192 -3.87 -0.14 9.34
CA ARG A 192 -5.28 0.02 9.71
C ARG A 192 -5.46 1.40 10.32
N SER A 193 -6.62 2.02 10.07
CA SER A 193 -7.00 3.18 10.86
C SER A 193 -7.46 2.68 12.22
N GLU A 194 -7.21 3.46 13.27
CA GLU A 194 -8.04 3.37 14.46
C GLU A 194 -9.47 3.63 13.98
N GLY A 195 -10.37 2.67 14.24
CA GLY A 195 -11.79 2.86 13.91
C GLY A 195 -12.27 4.12 14.61
N SER A 196 -13.24 4.81 14.02
CA SER A 196 -13.84 6.01 14.62
C SER A 196 -14.18 5.75 16.09
N ASP A 197 -13.32 6.30 16.92
CA ASP A 197 -13.41 6.66 18.33
C ASP A 197 -14.43 5.91 19.20
N ALA A 198 -13.88 5.07 20.09
CA ALA A 198 -14.45 4.95 21.43
C ALA A 198 -14.45 6.32 22.17
N ASP A 199 -13.65 7.28 21.71
CA ASP A 199 -13.55 8.65 22.23
C ASP A 199 -14.72 9.57 21.82
N ALA A 200 -15.36 9.33 20.66
CA ALA A 200 -16.54 10.06 20.22
C ALA A 200 -17.79 9.64 21.01
N LEU A 201 -17.83 8.38 21.47
CA LEU A 201 -18.82 7.91 22.43
C LEU A 201 -18.59 8.51 23.83
N GLY A 202 -17.33 8.72 24.23
CA GLY A 202 -17.00 9.43 25.47
C GLY A 202 -17.40 10.93 25.43
N ALA A 203 -17.14 11.60 24.31
CA ALA A 203 -17.52 13.00 24.11
C ALA A 203 -19.04 13.21 23.99
N LEU A 204 -19.77 12.24 23.42
CA LEU A 204 -21.25 12.26 23.42
C LEU A 204 -21.84 11.94 24.80
N ALA A 205 -21.19 11.10 25.61
CA ALA A 205 -21.64 10.82 26.97
C ALA A 205 -21.36 11.99 27.94
N ALA A 206 -20.31 12.78 27.69
CA ALA A 206 -19.98 13.96 28.50
C ALA A 206 -20.87 15.19 28.24
N GLY A 207 -21.70 15.16 27.18
CA GLY A 207 -22.64 16.24 26.85
C GLY A 207 -24.06 16.06 27.40
N ILE A 208 -24.34 14.97 28.14
CA ILE A 208 -25.68 14.60 28.60
C ILE A 208 -25.78 14.59 30.15
N PHE A 209 -24.80 15.16 30.85
CA PHE A 209 -24.86 15.40 32.30
C PHE A 209 -24.50 16.84 32.65
#